data_AF-A0A1V3XRH0-F1
#
_entry.id   AF-A0A1V3XRH0-F1
#
_cell.length_a   1.000
_cell.length_b   1.000
_cell.length_c   1.000
_cell.angle_alpha   90.00
_cell.angle_beta   90.00
_cell.angle_gamma   90.00
#
_symmetry.space_group_name_H-M   'P 1'
#
loop_
_entity.id
_entity.type
_entity.pdbx_description
1 polymer ?
#
loop_
_entity_poly.entity_id
_entity_poly.type
_entity_poly.pdbx_seq_one_letter_code
_entity_poly.pdbx_strand_id
1 'polypeptide(L)'
;MDKEFTKKLLTADGLPVGPHAVLRPSRPALSLDECERLGLPAYVKPARGGSSIGVSRVSSWDELPAAVAEARRHDPKVIVEAAVNGRELECGVLEFPDGTVQASTLGEIRVAGVRGREDAFYDFATKYLDDAAELDVPAKVDDDVADAVRDLAIRAFHAIDCQGLARVDFFLTEEGPVINEINTMPGFTTISMYPGCGRPAASTIPRCWRPWWRRHWPGEWACANRSAPGRSAPPQWCGR
;
A
#
# COMPACT_ATOMS: atom_id res chain seq x y z
N MET A 1 10.76 -1.73 4.70
CA MET A 1 10.02 -1.24 5.89
C MET A 1 9.60 -2.42 6.76
N ASP A 2 9.45 -2.22 8.08
CA ASP A 2 9.14 -3.26 9.07
C ASP A 2 7.69 -3.12 9.56
N LYS A 3 6.83 -4.08 9.19
CA LYS A 3 5.38 -4.05 9.46
C LYS A 3 5.04 -4.01 10.96
N GLU A 4 5.83 -4.68 11.82
CA GLU A 4 5.61 -4.63 13.27
C GLU A 4 5.85 -3.22 13.80
N PHE A 5 6.97 -2.60 13.44
CA PHE A 5 7.31 -1.27 13.93
C PHE A 5 6.34 -0.22 13.38
N THR A 6 5.99 -0.29 12.09
CA THR A 6 4.97 0.58 11.51
C THR A 6 3.67 0.49 12.30
N LYS A 7 3.10 -0.70 12.49
CA LYS A 7 1.82 -0.84 13.22
C LYS A 7 1.90 -0.40 14.68
N LYS A 8 3.03 -0.62 15.36
CA LYS A 8 3.25 -0.12 16.73
C LYS A 8 3.24 1.41 16.81
N LEU A 9 3.94 2.08 15.91
CA LEU A 9 3.98 3.54 15.86
C LEU A 9 2.62 4.13 15.51
N LEU A 10 1.93 3.54 14.53
CA LEU A 10 0.57 3.94 14.17
C LEU A 10 -0.40 3.79 15.35
N THR A 11 -0.32 2.67 16.07
CA THR A 11 -1.15 2.45 17.27
C THR A 11 -0.83 3.47 18.38
N ALA A 12 0.44 3.82 18.56
CA ALA A 12 0.86 4.81 19.55
C ALA A 12 0.25 6.20 19.29
N ASP A 13 0.02 6.53 18.02
CA ASP A 13 -0.63 7.77 17.57
C ASP A 13 -2.16 7.65 17.43
N GLY A 14 -2.73 6.55 17.93
CA GLY A 14 -4.18 6.30 17.91
C GLY A 14 -4.74 6.09 16.50
N LEU A 15 -3.93 5.62 15.55
CA LEU A 15 -4.35 5.34 14.19
C LEU A 15 -4.88 3.90 14.04
N PRO A 16 -5.91 3.69 13.21
CA PRO A 16 -6.56 2.39 13.07
C PRO A 16 -5.66 1.42 12.29
N VAL A 17 -5.31 0.30 12.91
CA VAL A 17 -4.58 -0.81 12.29
C VAL A 17 -5.24 -2.14 12.59
N GLY A 18 -5.14 -3.09 11.66
CA GLY A 18 -5.70 -4.43 11.84
C GLY A 18 -5.05 -5.21 13.00
N PRO A 19 -5.80 -6.11 13.66
CA PRO A 19 -5.25 -7.03 14.65
C PRO A 19 -4.09 -7.85 14.07
N HIS A 20 -3.00 -7.94 14.83
CA HIS A 20 -1.83 -8.70 14.40
C HIS A 20 -1.11 -9.36 15.59
N ALA A 21 -0.23 -10.30 15.26
CA ALA A 21 0.72 -10.93 16.17
C ALA A 21 2.07 -11.13 15.47
N VAL A 22 3.16 -11.23 16.23
CA VAL A 22 4.51 -11.35 15.69
C VAL A 22 5.20 -12.60 16.23
N LEU A 23 5.71 -13.40 15.31
CA LEU A 23 6.47 -14.61 15.58
C LEU A 23 7.96 -14.36 15.26
N ARG A 24 8.81 -14.65 16.25
CA ARG A 24 10.29 -14.63 16.13
C ARG A 24 10.80 -16.06 16.19
N PRO A 25 12.07 -16.35 15.85
CA PRO A 25 12.59 -17.72 15.95
C PRO A 25 12.45 -18.31 17.36
N SER A 26 12.56 -17.47 18.39
CA SER A 26 12.35 -17.84 19.80
C SER A 26 10.88 -18.10 20.19
N ARG A 27 9.93 -17.80 19.31
CA ARG A 27 8.49 -17.96 19.53
C ARG A 27 7.85 -18.55 18.28
N PRO A 28 7.79 -19.89 18.16
CA PRO A 28 7.41 -20.54 16.92
C PRO A 28 5.89 -20.56 16.66
N ALA A 29 5.06 -20.32 17.67
CA ALA A 29 3.60 -20.46 17.58
C ALA A 29 2.84 -19.31 18.26
N LEU A 30 1.60 -19.13 17.82
CA LEU A 30 0.61 -18.26 18.47
C LEU A 30 0.04 -18.93 19.73
N SER A 31 -0.41 -18.13 20.70
CA SER A 31 -1.25 -18.63 21.79
C SER A 31 -2.70 -18.80 21.35
N LEU A 32 -3.51 -19.54 22.13
CA LEU A 32 -4.95 -19.67 21.85
C LEU A 32 -5.65 -18.30 21.84
N ASP A 33 -5.35 -17.43 22.80
CA ASP A 33 -5.90 -16.07 22.86
C ASP A 33 -5.54 -15.23 21.63
N GLU A 34 -4.34 -15.42 21.07
CA GLU A 34 -3.96 -14.74 19.82
C GLU A 34 -4.73 -15.30 18.62
N CYS A 35 -4.91 -16.61 18.55
CA CYS A 35 -5.75 -17.22 17.51
C CYS A 35 -7.20 -16.72 17.59
N GLU A 36 -7.78 -16.65 18.78
CA GLU A 36 -9.14 -16.14 18.99
C GLU A 36 -9.25 -14.66 18.58
N ARG A 37 -8.30 -13.82 19.01
CA ARG A 37 -8.29 -12.39 18.68
C ARG A 37 -8.05 -12.11 17.19
N LEU A 38 -7.24 -12.92 16.51
CA LEU A 38 -6.95 -12.74 15.08
C LEU A 38 -8.08 -13.25 14.20
N GLY A 39 -8.76 -14.32 14.61
CA GLY A 39 -9.75 -14.99 13.79
C GLY A 39 -9.15 -15.57 12.49
N LEU A 40 -10.04 -16.06 11.63
CA LEU A 40 -9.70 -16.56 10.30
C LEU A 40 -10.63 -15.94 9.24
N PRO A 41 -10.17 -15.77 8.00
CA PRO A 41 -8.81 -16.06 7.54
C PRO A 41 -7.76 -15.08 8.09
N ALA A 42 -6.50 -15.52 8.13
CA ALA A 42 -5.36 -14.69 8.54
C ALA A 42 -4.28 -14.64 7.44
N TYR A 43 -3.54 -13.54 7.37
CA TYR A 43 -2.43 -13.37 6.45
C TYR A 43 -1.09 -13.47 7.18
N VAL A 44 -0.26 -14.41 6.75
CA VAL A 44 1.10 -14.62 7.26
C VAL A 44 2.07 -13.97 6.30
N LYS A 45 2.89 -13.04 6.80
CA LYS A 45 3.76 -12.19 5.98
C LYS A 45 5.17 -12.11 6.58
N PRO A 46 6.23 -11.98 5.77
CA PRO A 46 7.52 -11.49 6.25
C PRO A 46 7.32 -10.09 6.83
N ALA A 47 7.83 -9.84 8.04
CA ALA A 47 7.67 -8.54 8.69
C ALA A 47 8.35 -7.43 7.88
N ARG A 48 9.50 -7.73 7.27
CA ARG A 48 10.24 -6.86 6.36
C ARG A 48 10.26 -7.46 4.97
N GLY A 49 9.91 -6.64 3.99
CA GLY A 49 9.76 -7.05 2.60
C GLY A 49 8.53 -6.41 1.96
N GLY A 50 8.55 -6.30 0.65
CA GLY A 50 7.47 -5.76 -0.17
C GLY A 50 7.07 -6.74 -1.27
N SER A 51 6.20 -6.28 -2.18
CA SER A 51 5.78 -7.03 -3.37
C SER A 51 5.07 -8.36 -3.09
N SER A 52 4.50 -8.51 -1.90
CA SER A 52 3.76 -9.73 -1.47
C SER A 52 4.57 -11.04 -1.53
N ILE A 53 5.89 -10.97 -1.59
CA ILE A 53 6.76 -12.15 -1.59
C ILE A 53 6.68 -12.82 -0.21
N GLY A 54 6.49 -14.15 -0.19
CA GLY A 54 6.40 -14.94 1.04
C GLY A 54 5.10 -14.75 1.84
N VAL A 55 4.07 -14.15 1.23
CA VAL A 55 2.76 -13.96 1.87
C VAL A 55 1.88 -15.18 1.63
N SER A 56 1.19 -15.63 2.67
CA SER A 56 0.22 -16.74 2.61
C SER A 56 -1.09 -16.35 3.29
N ARG A 57 -2.24 -16.72 2.71
CA ARG A 57 -3.53 -16.73 3.41
C ARG A 57 -3.71 -18.08 4.08
N VAL A 58 -4.09 -18.04 5.35
CA VAL A 58 -4.37 -19.18 6.19
C VAL A 58 -5.88 -19.17 6.48
N SER A 59 -6.55 -20.27 6.12
CA SER A 59 -7.99 -20.48 6.35
C SER A 59 -8.27 -21.50 7.44
N SER A 60 -7.24 -22.19 7.93
CA SER A 60 -7.26 -23.06 9.11
C SER A 60 -5.95 -22.94 9.87
N TRP A 61 -5.97 -22.96 11.20
CA TRP A 61 -4.76 -22.86 12.03
C TRP A 61 -3.73 -23.99 11.77
N ASP A 62 -4.17 -25.12 11.22
CA ASP A 62 -3.28 -26.21 10.82
C ASP A 62 -2.34 -25.83 9.66
N GLU A 63 -2.69 -24.81 8.87
CA GLU A 63 -1.87 -24.28 7.77
C GLU A 63 -0.79 -23.29 8.25
N LEU A 64 -0.93 -22.76 9.47
CA LEU A 64 -0.06 -21.72 10.02
C LEU A 64 1.42 -22.13 10.05
N PRO A 65 1.81 -23.36 10.48
CA PRO A 65 3.23 -23.75 10.50
C PRO A 65 3.89 -23.69 9.13
N ALA A 66 3.19 -24.13 8.07
CA ALA A 66 3.70 -24.10 6.71
C ALA A 66 3.83 -22.66 6.19
N ALA A 67 2.82 -21.84 6.43
CA ALA A 67 2.83 -20.41 6.06
C ALA A 67 3.95 -19.64 6.77
N VAL A 68 4.18 -19.91 8.07
CA VAL A 68 5.28 -19.31 8.84
C VAL A 68 6.63 -19.77 8.29
N ALA A 69 6.79 -21.05 7.93
CA ALA A 69 8.01 -21.56 7.34
C ALA A 69 8.32 -20.88 5.98
N GLU A 70 7.30 -20.66 5.15
CA GLU A 70 7.44 -19.94 3.88
C GLU A 70 7.86 -18.48 4.10
N ALA A 71 7.15 -17.74 4.96
CA ALA A 71 7.51 -16.35 5.28
C ALA A 71 8.94 -16.24 5.85
N ARG A 72 9.40 -17.24 6.63
CA ARG A 72 10.76 -17.30 7.19
C ARG A 72 11.87 -17.51 6.17
N ARG A 73 11.56 -17.91 4.94
CA ARG A 73 12.54 -17.93 3.84
C ARG A 73 12.98 -16.51 3.48
N HIS A 74 12.17 -15.50 3.81
CA HIS A 74 12.41 -14.10 3.47
C HIS A 74 12.74 -13.23 4.68
N ASP A 75 12.15 -13.50 5.85
CA ASP A 75 12.44 -12.77 7.08
C ASP A 75 12.32 -13.68 8.33
N PRO A 76 13.34 -13.77 9.20
CA PRO A 76 13.20 -14.50 10.47
C PRO A 76 12.07 -13.97 11.38
N LYS A 77 11.62 -12.73 11.17
CA LYS A 77 10.47 -12.14 11.85
C LYS A 77 9.24 -12.21 10.95
N VAL A 78 8.20 -12.88 11.45
CA VAL A 78 6.94 -13.09 10.74
C VAL A 78 5.82 -12.33 11.45
N ILE A 79 4.96 -11.68 10.70
CA ILE A 79 3.74 -11.07 11.20
C ILE A 79 2.53 -11.88 10.70
N VAL A 80 1.59 -12.14 11.61
CA VAL A 80 0.30 -12.75 11.31
C VAL A 80 -0.76 -11.69 11.54
N GLU A 81 -1.53 -11.37 10.51
CA GLU A 81 -2.51 -10.29 10.51
C GLU A 81 -3.90 -10.88 10.27
N ALA A 82 -4.90 -10.42 11.01
CA ALA A 82 -6.30 -10.75 10.72
C ALA A 82 -6.65 -10.26 9.31
N ALA A 83 -7.48 -11.01 8.58
CA ALA A 83 -8.05 -10.49 7.34
C ALA A 83 -8.94 -9.29 7.65
N VAL A 84 -8.74 -8.21 6.89
CA VAL A 84 -9.57 -7.01 6.97
C VAL A 84 -10.41 -6.96 5.70
N ASN A 85 -11.72 -7.07 5.86
CA ASN A 85 -12.66 -7.05 4.74
C ASN A 85 -13.03 -5.60 4.41
N GLY A 86 -12.83 -5.19 3.17
CA GLY A 86 -13.13 -3.84 2.73
C GLY A 86 -12.59 -3.54 1.34
N ARG A 87 -12.84 -2.32 0.88
CA ARG A 87 -12.28 -1.82 -0.39
C ARG A 87 -10.83 -1.40 -0.20
N GLU A 88 -9.92 -1.83 -1.08
CA GLU A 88 -8.50 -1.46 -1.01
C GLU A 88 -8.31 -0.06 -1.63
N LEU A 89 -7.94 0.91 -0.79
CA LEU A 89 -7.67 2.29 -1.19
C LEU A 89 -6.19 2.62 -0.99
N GLU A 90 -5.62 3.38 -1.90
CA GLU A 90 -4.24 3.88 -1.79
C GLU A 90 -4.22 5.40 -1.81
N CYS A 91 -3.39 5.99 -0.94
CA CYS A 91 -3.18 7.44 -0.86
C CYS A 91 -1.68 7.74 -0.91
N GLY A 92 -1.25 8.57 -1.86
CA GLY A 92 0.10 9.11 -1.90
C GLY A 92 0.24 10.30 -0.95
N VAL A 93 1.34 10.37 -0.23
CA VAL A 93 1.70 11.49 0.65
C VAL A 93 3.04 12.05 0.17
N LEU A 94 3.12 13.38 0.09
CA LEU A 94 4.33 14.10 -0.30
C LEU A 94 4.62 15.24 0.67
N GLU A 95 5.89 15.33 1.04
CA GLU A 95 6.48 16.44 1.76
C GLU A 95 7.12 17.44 0.79
N PHE A 96 6.77 18.72 0.95
CA PHE A 96 7.32 19.83 0.19
C PHE A 96 8.56 20.45 0.86
N PRO A 97 9.38 21.21 0.13
CA PRO A 97 10.60 21.81 0.68
C PRO A 97 10.39 22.78 1.85
N ASP A 98 9.16 23.29 2.03
CA ASP A 98 8.78 24.15 3.16
C ASP A 98 8.27 23.35 4.38
N GLY A 99 8.31 22.01 4.32
CA GLY A 99 7.83 21.10 5.35
C GLY A 99 6.31 20.85 5.31
N THR A 100 5.58 21.45 4.36
CA THR A 100 4.15 21.13 4.20
C THR A 100 3.98 19.72 3.66
N VAL A 101 3.03 18.97 4.21
CA VAL A 101 2.70 17.61 3.79
C VAL A 101 1.32 17.61 3.14
N GLN A 102 1.20 16.98 1.97
CA GLN A 102 -0.08 16.88 1.26
C GLN A 102 -0.37 15.43 0.86
N ALA A 103 -1.64 15.06 0.93
CA ALA A 103 -2.17 13.80 0.43
C ALA A 103 -2.72 13.94 -1.00
N SER A 104 -2.59 12.89 -1.81
CA SER A 104 -3.13 12.81 -3.17
C SER A 104 -4.64 12.56 -3.16
N THR A 105 -5.26 12.54 -4.34
CA THR A 105 -6.55 11.83 -4.49
C THR A 105 -6.36 10.35 -4.16
N LEU A 106 -7.44 9.70 -3.75
CA LEU A 106 -7.43 8.25 -3.51
C LEU A 106 -7.44 7.50 -4.84
N GLY A 107 -6.71 6.40 -4.88
CA GLY A 107 -6.86 5.35 -5.89
C GLY A 107 -7.52 4.13 -5.27
N GLU A 108 -8.32 3.40 -6.04
CA GLU A 108 -8.91 2.13 -5.61
C GLU A 108 -8.39 1.01 -6.52
N ILE A 109 -7.96 -0.08 -5.89
CA ILE A 109 -7.62 -1.31 -6.61
C ILE A 109 -8.86 -2.21 -6.61
N ARG A 110 -9.37 -2.53 -7.80
CA ARG A 110 -10.40 -3.55 -8.00
C ARG A 110 -9.83 -4.72 -8.78
N VAL A 111 -10.11 -5.93 -8.34
CA VAL A 111 -9.83 -7.12 -9.15
C VAL A 111 -11.10 -7.46 -9.95
N ALA A 112 -11.04 -7.27 -11.26
CA ALA A 112 -12.08 -7.60 -12.21
C ALA A 112 -12.36 -9.12 -12.15
N GLY A 113 -13.53 -9.48 -11.64
CA GLY A 113 -13.95 -10.85 -11.40
C GLY A 113 -14.75 -11.04 -10.10
N VAL A 114 -14.70 -10.04 -9.21
CA VAL A 114 -15.29 -10.13 -7.87
C VAL A 114 -16.29 -9.00 -7.63
N ARG A 115 -17.31 -8.90 -8.49
CA ARG A 115 -18.59 -8.34 -8.01
C ARG A 115 -19.28 -9.45 -7.20
N GLY A 116 -19.14 -9.41 -5.87
CA GLY A 116 -19.93 -10.25 -4.96
C GLY A 116 -19.40 -11.66 -4.67
N ARG A 117 -18.08 -11.87 -4.56
CA ARG A 117 -17.55 -13.08 -3.87
C ARG A 117 -16.59 -12.68 -2.75
N GLU A 118 -16.81 -13.19 -1.57
CA GLU A 118 -16.08 -12.83 -0.34
C GLU A 118 -14.66 -13.44 -0.25
N ASP A 119 -14.17 -14.16 -1.27
CA ASP A 119 -13.07 -15.12 -1.09
C ASP A 119 -11.89 -15.09 -2.08
N ALA A 120 -11.78 -14.12 -2.98
CA ALA A 120 -10.66 -14.12 -3.93
C ALA A 120 -9.35 -13.63 -3.29
N PHE A 121 -8.47 -14.56 -2.96
CA PHE A 121 -7.14 -14.31 -2.42
C PHE A 121 -6.24 -13.56 -3.42
N TYR A 122 -5.45 -12.63 -2.87
CA TYR A 122 -4.40 -11.86 -3.54
C TYR A 122 -3.09 -12.66 -3.63
N ASP A 123 -2.79 -13.24 -4.78
CA ASP A 123 -1.44 -13.71 -5.10
C ASP A 123 -0.66 -12.67 -5.94
N PHE A 124 0.66 -12.79 -5.93
CA PHE A 124 1.58 -11.96 -6.71
C PHE A 124 1.27 -11.96 -8.22
N ALA A 125 0.74 -13.07 -8.75
CA ALA A 125 0.39 -13.19 -10.15
C ALA A 125 -0.80 -12.29 -10.52
N THR A 126 -1.76 -12.12 -9.62
CA THR A 126 -2.96 -11.33 -9.87
C THR A 126 -2.69 -9.81 -9.92
N LYS A 127 -1.70 -9.30 -9.17
CA LYS A 127 -1.37 -7.85 -9.14
C LYS A 127 -0.46 -7.38 -10.30
N TYR A 128 0.25 -8.27 -10.97
CA TYR A 128 1.28 -7.90 -11.96
C TYR A 128 1.32 -8.74 -13.25
N LEU A 129 0.73 -9.94 -13.24
CA LEU A 129 0.76 -10.87 -14.38
C LEU A 129 -0.58 -10.99 -15.11
N ASP A 130 -1.68 -10.51 -14.53
CA ASP A 130 -3.00 -10.56 -15.17
C ASP A 130 -3.55 -9.16 -15.42
N ASP A 131 -4.13 -8.96 -16.61
CA ASP A 131 -4.93 -7.80 -17.04
C ASP A 131 -6.24 -7.63 -16.20
N ALA A 132 -6.30 -8.21 -15.00
CA ALA A 132 -7.48 -8.29 -14.15
C ALA A 132 -7.53 -7.24 -13.04
N ALA A 133 -6.46 -6.51 -12.74
CA ALA A 133 -6.50 -5.41 -11.77
C ALA A 133 -6.95 -4.10 -12.45
N GLU A 134 -8.18 -3.68 -12.20
CA GLU A 134 -8.68 -2.36 -12.55
C GLU A 134 -8.28 -1.33 -11.48
N LEU A 135 -7.76 -0.19 -11.93
CA LEU A 135 -7.41 0.92 -11.07
C LEU A 135 -8.36 2.09 -11.31
N ASP A 136 -9.10 2.49 -10.28
CA ASP A 136 -9.89 3.72 -10.33
C ASP A 136 -9.11 4.85 -9.69
N VAL A 137 -8.76 5.85 -10.51
CA VAL A 137 -8.19 7.12 -10.03
C VAL A 137 -8.95 8.28 -10.69
N PRO A 138 -9.70 9.10 -9.92
CA PRO A 138 -9.94 8.98 -8.48
C PRO A 138 -10.83 7.77 -8.11
N ALA A 139 -10.65 7.24 -6.90
CA ALA A 139 -11.54 6.27 -6.30
C ALA A 139 -12.97 6.84 -6.16
N LYS A 140 -13.99 6.01 -6.38
CA LYS A 140 -15.40 6.41 -6.25
C LYS A 140 -15.86 6.23 -4.81
N VAL A 141 -15.54 7.20 -3.95
CA VAL A 141 -15.94 7.26 -2.54
C VAL A 141 -16.58 8.62 -2.26
N ASP A 142 -17.36 8.71 -1.19
CA ASP A 142 -17.93 9.98 -0.74
C ASP A 142 -16.82 10.93 -0.27
N ASP A 143 -17.04 12.24 -0.41
CA ASP A 143 -16.02 13.27 -0.18
C ASP A 143 -15.55 13.29 1.29
N ASP A 144 -16.45 13.04 2.23
CA ASP A 144 -16.16 12.96 3.67
C ASP A 144 -15.27 11.75 4.00
N VAL A 145 -15.52 10.60 3.38
CA VAL A 145 -14.66 9.41 3.48
C VAL A 145 -13.29 9.70 2.85
N ALA A 146 -13.26 10.37 1.70
CA ALA A 146 -12.01 10.73 1.04
C ALA A 146 -11.16 11.66 1.92
N ASP A 147 -11.78 12.67 2.54
CA ASP A 147 -11.14 13.60 3.47
C ASP A 147 -10.57 12.88 4.69
N ALA A 148 -11.36 11.99 5.30
CA ALA A 148 -10.91 11.20 6.45
C ALA A 148 -9.70 10.32 6.12
N VAL A 149 -9.70 9.64 4.98
CA VAL A 149 -8.57 8.80 4.54
C VAL A 149 -7.32 9.65 4.26
N ARG A 150 -7.48 10.83 3.64
CA ARG A 150 -6.36 11.74 3.40
C ARG A 150 -5.74 12.27 4.70
N ASP A 151 -6.57 12.64 5.68
CA ASP A 151 -6.09 13.05 7.01
C ASP A 151 -5.31 11.91 7.69
N LEU A 152 -5.86 10.70 7.68
CA LEU A 152 -5.20 9.52 8.23
C LEU A 152 -3.87 9.23 7.53
N ALA A 153 -3.77 9.43 6.22
CA ALA A 153 -2.53 9.23 5.47
C ALA A 153 -1.43 10.21 5.90
N ILE A 154 -1.78 11.49 6.09
CA ILE A 154 -0.85 12.51 6.57
C ILE A 154 -0.41 12.21 8.01
N ARG A 155 -1.34 11.85 8.90
CA ARG A 155 -1.03 11.46 10.28
C ARG A 155 -0.13 10.23 10.31
N ALA A 156 -0.40 9.23 9.46
CA ALA A 156 0.41 8.02 9.35
C ALA A 156 1.84 8.32 8.87
N PHE A 157 2.00 9.26 7.94
CA PHE A 157 3.31 9.75 7.48
C PHE A 157 4.11 10.36 8.63
N HIS A 158 3.47 11.20 9.45
CA HIS A 158 4.11 11.80 10.63
C HIS A 158 4.40 10.79 11.74
N ALA A 159 3.51 9.83 11.98
CA ALA A 159 3.64 8.82 13.04
C ALA A 159 4.92 7.97 12.92
N ILE A 160 5.43 7.80 11.70
CA ILE A 160 6.67 7.05 11.45
C ILE A 160 7.88 7.95 11.18
N ASP A 161 7.75 9.26 11.37
CA ASP A 161 8.77 10.27 11.02
C ASP A 161 9.25 10.13 9.57
N CYS A 162 8.29 9.92 8.64
CA CYS A 162 8.61 9.77 7.23
C CYS A 162 9.08 11.10 6.64
N GLN A 163 9.92 11.02 5.59
CA GLN A 163 10.38 12.17 4.82
C GLN A 163 10.21 11.94 3.32
N GLY A 164 10.01 13.03 2.59
CA GLY A 164 9.91 13.01 1.13
C GLY A 164 8.56 12.47 0.65
N LEU A 165 8.40 11.15 0.59
CA LEU A 165 7.18 10.54 0.07
C LEU A 165 6.81 9.22 0.73
N ALA A 166 5.52 8.92 0.72
CA ALA A 166 5.01 7.59 1.03
C ALA A 166 3.74 7.28 0.24
N ARG A 167 3.45 5.99 0.11
CA ARG A 167 2.11 5.51 -0.22
C ARG A 167 1.53 4.84 1.02
N VAL A 168 0.34 5.23 1.41
CA VAL A 168 -0.40 4.63 2.53
C VAL A 168 -1.55 3.83 1.96
N ASP A 169 -1.60 2.55 2.32
CA ASP A 169 -2.58 1.60 1.83
C ASP A 169 -3.61 1.35 2.93
N PHE A 170 -4.88 1.40 2.56
CA PHE A 170 -6.03 1.31 3.44
C PHE A 170 -6.97 0.19 3.00
N PHE A 171 -7.69 -0.37 3.98
CA PHE A 171 -8.96 -1.03 3.75
C PHE A 171 -10.08 -0.13 4.26
N LEU A 172 -11.04 0.21 3.38
CA LEU A 172 -12.28 0.86 3.77
C LEU A 172 -13.30 -0.21 4.16
N THR A 173 -13.49 -0.38 5.47
CA THR A 173 -14.40 -1.36 6.08
C THR A 173 -15.76 -0.70 6.39
N GLU A 174 -16.74 -1.48 6.84
CA GLU A 174 -18.02 -0.94 7.32
C GLU A 174 -17.87 -0.06 8.57
N GLU A 175 -16.83 -0.30 9.37
CA GLU A 175 -16.52 0.48 10.58
C GLU A 175 -15.63 1.70 10.29
N GLY A 176 -15.17 1.85 9.05
CA GLY A 176 -14.30 2.94 8.60
C GLY A 176 -12.94 2.48 8.06
N PRO A 177 -12.03 3.43 7.79
CA PRO A 177 -10.72 3.15 7.20
C PRO A 177 -9.73 2.53 8.19
N VAL A 178 -9.04 1.47 7.76
CA VAL A 178 -7.97 0.80 8.52
C VAL A 178 -6.68 0.84 7.72
N ILE A 179 -5.58 1.28 8.34
CA ILE A 179 -4.27 1.33 7.69
C ILE A 179 -3.71 -0.09 7.61
N ASN A 180 -3.42 -0.54 6.39
CA ASN A 180 -2.78 -1.81 6.12
C ASN A 180 -1.25 -1.67 6.19
N GLU A 181 -0.70 -0.82 5.33
CA GLU A 181 0.74 -0.59 5.22
C GLU A 181 1.11 0.84 4.83
N ILE A 182 2.36 1.21 5.10
CA ILE A 182 3.00 2.42 4.57
C ILE A 182 4.21 1.97 3.77
N ASN A 183 4.32 2.48 2.55
CA ASN A 183 5.41 2.20 1.65
C ASN A 183 6.18 3.50 1.36
N THR A 184 7.40 3.60 1.90
CA THR A 184 8.28 4.78 1.76
C THR A 184 9.16 4.74 0.52
N MET A 185 9.00 3.73 -0.32
CA MET A 185 9.65 3.64 -1.63
C MET A 185 8.68 2.99 -2.62
N PRO A 186 7.57 3.69 -2.93
CA PRO A 186 6.57 3.14 -3.83
C PRO A 186 7.14 2.97 -5.24
N GLY A 187 6.49 2.14 -6.06
CA GLY A 187 6.89 1.95 -7.45
C GLY A 187 6.77 3.25 -8.27
N PHE A 188 7.73 3.48 -9.17
CA PHE A 188 7.77 4.63 -10.09
C PHE A 188 7.57 4.25 -11.55
N THR A 189 7.10 3.03 -11.84
CA THR A 189 6.76 2.65 -13.21
C THR A 189 5.50 3.40 -13.66
N THR A 190 5.27 3.50 -14.97
CA THR A 190 4.10 4.21 -15.52
C THR A 190 2.76 3.60 -15.15
N ILE A 191 2.76 2.35 -14.67
CA ILE A 191 1.60 1.62 -14.17
C ILE A 191 1.54 1.58 -12.64
N SER A 192 2.55 2.13 -11.94
CA SER A 192 2.56 2.14 -10.48
C SER A 192 1.54 3.13 -9.93
N MET A 193 0.90 2.74 -8.83
CA MET A 193 -0.17 3.51 -8.22
C MET A 193 0.28 4.82 -7.58
N TYR A 194 1.53 4.99 -7.15
CA TYR A 194 1.96 6.28 -6.62
C TYR A 194 2.02 7.37 -7.71
N PRO A 195 2.66 7.12 -8.88
CA PRO A 195 2.46 7.94 -10.07
C PRO A 195 1.01 7.96 -10.55
N GLY A 196 0.25 6.86 -10.40
CA GLY A 196 -1.13 6.68 -10.83
C GLY A 196 -2.17 7.50 -10.07
N CYS A 197 -2.09 7.54 -8.74
CA CYS A 197 -2.83 8.45 -7.86
C CYS A 197 -2.41 9.91 -8.09
N GLY A 198 -1.19 10.11 -8.59
CA GLY A 198 -0.71 11.37 -9.16
C GLY A 198 -1.03 11.57 -10.65
N ARG A 199 -1.69 10.61 -11.32
CA ARG A 199 -2.04 10.63 -12.74
C ARG A 199 -3.50 10.97 -12.90
N PRO A 200 -3.76 12.26 -13.00
CA PRO A 200 -4.68 12.70 -14.01
C PRO A 200 -3.81 13.34 -15.11
N ALA A 201 -4.39 13.68 -16.27
CA ALA A 201 -3.63 14.22 -17.41
C ALA A 201 -2.64 15.31 -16.96
N ALA A 202 -1.66 15.68 -17.78
CA ALA A 202 -0.71 16.76 -17.47
C ALA A 202 -1.38 18.14 -17.17
N SER A 203 -2.69 18.21 -16.96
CA SER A 203 -3.49 19.27 -16.33
C SER A 203 -3.73 19.13 -14.81
N THR A 204 -3.46 17.98 -14.18
CA THR A 204 -4.13 17.63 -12.91
C THR A 204 -3.23 17.02 -11.83
N ILE A 205 -1.93 16.85 -12.08
CA ILE A 205 -0.93 17.06 -11.01
C ILE A 205 -1.27 18.45 -10.44
N PRO A 206 -1.67 18.59 -9.16
CA PRO A 206 -1.99 19.91 -8.62
C PRO A 206 -0.79 20.80 -8.91
N ARG A 207 -1.04 22.02 -9.41
CA ARG A 207 0.00 22.84 -10.05
C ARG A 207 1.25 23.02 -9.15
N CYS A 208 1.08 22.91 -7.83
CA CYS A 208 2.12 22.90 -6.80
C CYS A 208 3.11 21.71 -6.84
N TRP A 209 2.76 20.53 -7.37
CA TRP A 209 3.60 19.31 -7.30
C TRP A 209 4.61 19.21 -8.47
N ARG A 210 4.38 19.96 -9.54
CA ARG A 210 5.19 19.91 -10.78
C ARG A 210 6.62 20.41 -10.60
N PRO A 211 6.89 21.50 -9.85
CA PRO A 211 8.25 21.97 -9.61
C PRO A 211 9.08 20.97 -8.81
N TRP A 212 8.48 20.29 -7.81
CA TRP A 212 9.16 19.28 -7.00
C TRP A 212 9.54 18.05 -7.84
N TRP A 213 8.61 17.50 -8.61
CA TRP A 213 8.86 16.35 -9.48
C TRP A 213 9.92 16.68 -10.56
N ARG A 214 9.86 17.89 -11.16
CA ARG A 214 10.89 18.38 -12.09
C ARG A 214 12.27 18.49 -11.46
N ARG A 215 12.34 18.91 -10.19
CA ARG A 215 13.60 19.19 -9.49
C ARG A 215 14.27 17.92 -8.99
N HIS A 216 13.50 17.00 -8.42
CA HIS A 216 14.04 15.83 -7.73
C HIS A 216 14.00 14.56 -8.58
N TRP A 217 13.11 14.48 -9.58
CA TRP A 217 12.98 13.35 -10.51
C TRP A 217 12.88 13.80 -11.99
N PRO A 218 13.90 14.51 -12.52
CA PRO A 218 13.85 15.12 -13.84
C PRO A 218 13.72 14.13 -15.00
N GLY A 219 14.31 12.93 -14.88
CA GLY A 219 14.28 11.89 -15.91
C GLY A 219 12.88 11.30 -16.09
N GLU A 220 12.22 10.99 -14.98
CA GLU A 220 10.87 10.46 -14.97
C GLU A 220 9.87 11.53 -15.39
N TRP A 221 10.06 12.79 -14.95
CA TRP A 221 9.22 13.91 -15.40
C TRP A 221 9.22 14.04 -16.92
N ALA A 222 10.41 13.88 -17.52
CA ALA A 222 10.57 13.92 -18.95
C ALA A 222 9.95 12.70 -19.66
N CYS A 223 9.93 11.52 -19.04
CA CYS A 223 9.23 10.34 -19.56
C CYS A 223 7.70 10.50 -19.49
N ALA A 224 7.16 10.94 -18.35
CA ALA A 224 5.72 11.13 -18.15
C ALA A 224 5.12 12.22 -19.06
N ASN A 225 5.91 13.22 -19.47
CA ASN A 225 5.47 14.26 -20.42
C ASN A 225 5.72 13.93 -21.90
N ARG A 226 6.49 12.87 -22.22
CA ARG A 226 6.73 12.46 -23.61
C ARG A 226 5.55 11.69 -24.22
N SER A 227 4.71 11.08 -23.39
CA SER A 227 3.51 10.33 -23.77
C SER A 227 2.23 11.18 -23.86
N ALA A 228 2.32 12.51 -23.68
CA ALA A 228 1.20 13.41 -23.96
C ALA A 228 0.97 13.50 -25.48
N PRO A 229 -0.27 13.29 -25.98
CA PRO A 229 -0.54 13.31 -27.41
C PRO A 229 -0.17 14.68 -28.00
N GLY A 230 0.75 14.68 -28.98
CA GLY A 230 1.16 15.89 -29.71
C GLY A 230 2.66 16.25 -29.71
N ARG A 231 3.55 15.44 -29.13
CA ARG A 231 5.01 15.69 -29.21
C ARG A 231 5.77 14.48 -29.74
N SER A 232 6.04 14.48 -31.05
CA SER A 232 6.93 13.53 -31.72
C SER A 232 8.39 13.86 -31.43
N ALA A 233 9.05 13.08 -30.57
CA ALA A 233 10.51 12.98 -30.58
C ALA A 233 10.93 11.53 -30.28
N PRO A 234 11.87 10.96 -31.05
CA PRO A 234 12.20 9.54 -30.97
C PRO A 234 12.93 9.17 -29.66
N PRO A 235 12.92 7.89 -29.26
CA PRO A 235 13.51 7.44 -28.00
C PRO A 235 15.04 7.49 -28.07
N GLN A 236 15.65 8.39 -27.30
CA GLN A 236 17.05 8.24 -26.90
C GLN A 236 17.08 7.54 -25.55
N TRP A 237 17.60 6.31 -25.55
CA TRP A 237 17.92 5.55 -24.35
C TRP A 237 18.97 6.31 -23.53
N CYS A 238 18.60 6.75 -22.32
CA CYS A 238 19.57 7.27 -21.35
C CYS A 238 19.97 6.15 -20.39
N GLY A 239 21.03 5.44 -20.76
CA GLY A 239 21.91 4.77 -19.81
C GLY A 239 23.17 5.61 -19.63
N ARG A 240 23.47 5.99 -18.38
CA ARG A 240 24.78 6.05 -17.72
C ARG A 240 24.58 6.58 -16.31
#